data_AF-A0AA88YQ27-F1
#
_entry.id   AF-A0AA88YQ27-F1
#
_cell.length_a   1.000
_cell.length_b   1.000
_cell.length_c   1.000
_cell.angle_alpha   90.00
_cell.angle_beta   90.00
_cell.angle_gamma   90.00
#
_symmetry.space_group_name_H-M   'P 1'
#
loop_
_entity.id
_entity.type
_entity.pdbx_description
1 polymer ?
#
loop_
_entity_poly.entity_id
_entity_poly.type
_entity_poly.pdbx_seq_one_letter_code
_entity_poly.pdbx_strand_id
1 'polypeptide(L)'
;MPLAYRVKFAFAHIKEYLCASGHEEDRLGAVNHGSELIALLLEYGRDGRTLSNDPLMFCLAACSHSNDEILKRAALTAMLNICKDATPTYLFSFLRFRSKICGNSGRWGRGLRSAISKYYNGYSADPIKLALHVTKFYRRFGWSHRDVLRLAHVKSRDLRINYILAYIARGLRYADEKYPNTNGDDVLQQIKDYINAVTTARRGQYEEDGLCEQIALKQLVLQQISTQALRSAVVWETLLVLMPMKCMLRNLGKMASLDIFGYNKPAEKGVMMFLRCPEKMKDSKVHPIDVLVAHHQYCQGVSGRRRITWTPRQTIKDELEEAFFGYFRDIESTGKNYLLALDLGCKHTELVKGIYGDLNIGKYIASLVLALHRVENNCRTVAFGTTEVVSLDIDNNSRIDNMDNIWQRGITFHNSRVSTVINHAITTWIKS
;
A
#
# COMPACT_ATOMS: atom_id res chain seq x y z
N MET A 1 21.36 -6.72 -13.74
CA MET A 1 21.47 -6.88 -12.26
C MET A 1 20.08 -7.14 -11.68
N PRO A 2 19.90 -8.14 -10.80
CA PRO A 2 18.59 -8.44 -10.22
C PRO A 2 18.01 -7.28 -9.41
N LEU A 3 16.69 -7.13 -9.42
CA LEU A 3 15.93 -6.00 -8.88
C LEU A 3 16.22 -5.70 -7.39
N ALA A 4 16.45 -6.74 -6.57
CA ALA A 4 16.78 -6.61 -5.16
C ALA A 4 18.15 -5.96 -4.91
N TYR A 5 19.10 -6.11 -5.84
CA TYR A 5 20.39 -5.46 -5.73
C TYR A 5 20.25 -3.95 -5.91
N ARG A 6 19.42 -3.46 -6.84
CA ARG A 6 19.27 -2.01 -7.10
C ARG A 6 18.71 -1.22 -5.90
N VAL A 7 17.81 -1.80 -5.10
CA VAL A 7 17.27 -1.13 -3.91
C VAL A 7 18.26 -1.15 -2.74
N LYS A 8 18.94 -2.29 -2.49
CA LYS A 8 20.07 -2.32 -1.53
C LYS A 8 21.18 -1.35 -1.95
N PHE A 9 21.44 -1.25 -3.25
CA PHE A 9 22.40 -0.32 -3.85
C PHE A 9 21.99 1.14 -3.61
N ALA A 10 20.71 1.48 -3.78
CA ALA A 10 20.19 2.81 -3.46
C ALA A 10 20.32 3.15 -1.96
N PHE A 11 20.06 2.20 -1.04
CA PHE A 11 20.25 2.42 0.40
C PHE A 11 21.73 2.49 0.81
N ALA A 12 22.60 1.70 0.18
CA ALA A 12 24.04 1.75 0.38
C ALA A 12 24.60 3.10 -0.07
N HIS A 13 24.21 3.57 -1.26
CA HIS A 13 24.57 4.90 -1.74
C HIS A 13 23.98 6.02 -0.89
N ILE A 14 22.74 5.91 -0.39
CA ILE A 14 22.20 6.93 0.55
C ILE A 14 23.06 6.99 1.81
N LYS A 15 23.55 5.85 2.32
CA LYS A 15 24.47 5.82 3.47
C LYS A 15 25.82 6.45 3.13
N GLU A 16 26.41 6.12 1.99
CA GLU A 16 27.65 6.74 1.52
C GLU A 16 27.49 8.25 1.30
N TYR A 17 26.40 8.69 0.67
CA TYR A 17 26.08 10.09 0.41
C TYR A 17 25.83 10.90 1.69
N LEU A 18 25.17 10.30 2.69
CA LEU A 18 24.96 10.92 3.99
C LEU A 18 26.26 11.00 4.81
N CYS A 19 27.26 10.16 4.52
CA CYS A 19 28.55 10.11 5.21
C CYS A 19 29.66 10.93 4.50
N ALA A 20 29.59 11.15 3.19
CA ALA A 20 30.66 11.77 2.37
C ALA A 20 30.76 13.30 2.45
N SER A 21 30.34 13.94 3.55
CA SER A 21 30.50 15.38 3.73
C SER A 21 31.93 15.74 4.14
N GLY A 22 32.87 15.81 3.18
CA GLY A 22 34.28 16.13 3.48
C GLY A 22 35.08 16.79 2.34
N HIS A 23 35.19 16.18 1.15
CA HIS A 23 36.19 16.58 0.14
C HIS A 23 35.59 17.03 -1.21
N GLU A 24 36.35 17.81 -1.98
CA GLU A 24 35.88 18.53 -3.17
C GLU A 24 35.76 17.63 -4.41
N GLU A 25 36.59 16.59 -4.54
CA GLU A 25 36.48 15.55 -5.59
C GLU A 25 35.29 14.62 -5.36
N ASP A 26 34.92 14.34 -4.10
CA ASP A 26 33.72 13.57 -3.74
C ASP A 26 32.42 14.28 -4.15
N ARG A 27 32.44 15.61 -4.31
CA ARG A 27 31.24 16.40 -4.66
C ARG A 27 30.79 16.17 -6.10
N LEU A 28 31.71 16.00 -7.05
CA LEU A 28 31.34 15.81 -8.46
C LEU A 28 30.78 14.38 -8.70
N GLY A 29 31.37 13.37 -8.05
CA GLY A 29 30.85 12.00 -8.03
C GLY A 29 29.49 11.92 -7.33
N ALA A 30 29.35 12.57 -6.17
CA ALA A 30 28.07 12.69 -5.47
C ALA A 30 26.99 13.36 -6.35
N VAL A 31 27.27 14.47 -7.05
CA VAL A 31 26.27 15.14 -7.90
C VAL A 31 25.73 14.21 -9.00
N ASN A 32 26.58 13.41 -9.65
CA ASN A 32 26.15 12.45 -10.66
C ASN A 32 25.27 11.33 -10.05
N HIS A 33 25.70 10.74 -8.93
CA HIS A 33 24.94 9.70 -8.23
C HIS A 33 23.61 10.21 -7.65
N GLY A 34 23.54 11.48 -7.24
CA GLY A 34 22.32 12.11 -6.76
C GLY A 34 21.25 12.20 -7.85
N SER A 35 21.65 12.55 -9.07
CA SER A 35 20.74 12.63 -10.21
C SER A 35 20.20 11.25 -10.63
N GLU A 36 21.08 10.24 -10.67
CA GLU A 36 20.73 8.84 -10.93
C GLU A 36 19.78 8.29 -9.87
N LEU A 37 20.03 8.59 -8.59
CA LEU A 37 19.14 8.21 -7.49
C LEU A 37 17.75 8.83 -7.66
N ILE A 38 17.64 10.12 -7.98
CA ILE A 38 16.34 10.76 -8.20
C ILE A 38 15.61 10.15 -9.41
N ALA A 39 16.32 9.84 -10.49
CA ALA A 39 15.74 9.16 -11.65
C ALA A 39 15.20 7.77 -11.28
N LEU A 40 15.98 6.99 -10.52
CA LEU A 40 15.56 5.68 -10.01
C LEU A 40 14.32 5.78 -9.10
N LEU A 41 14.30 6.76 -8.19
CA LEU A 41 13.15 6.97 -7.30
C LEU A 41 11.89 7.37 -8.10
N LEU A 42 12.03 8.16 -9.17
CA LEU A 42 10.92 8.49 -10.06
C LEU A 42 10.41 7.27 -10.83
N GLU A 43 11.30 6.41 -11.34
CA GLU A 43 10.93 5.15 -12.00
C GLU A 43 10.12 4.27 -11.04
N TYR A 44 10.64 4.02 -9.83
CA TYR A 44 9.97 3.19 -8.83
C TYR A 44 8.63 3.79 -8.37
N GLY A 45 8.54 5.12 -8.29
CA GLY A 45 7.31 5.82 -7.95
C GLY A 45 6.22 5.72 -9.03
N ARG A 46 6.62 5.65 -10.32
CA ARG A 46 5.69 5.51 -11.46
C ARG A 46 5.20 4.07 -11.63
N ASP A 47 6.13 3.11 -11.61
CA ASP A 47 5.86 1.73 -11.98
C ASP A 47 5.16 0.94 -10.86
N GLY A 48 5.06 1.50 -9.64
CA GLY A 48 4.38 0.84 -8.53
C GLY A 48 5.03 -0.48 -8.08
N ARG A 49 6.32 -0.67 -8.38
CA ARG A 49 7.08 -1.91 -8.12
C ARG A 49 7.41 -2.15 -6.64
N THR A 50 7.07 -1.23 -5.75
CA THR A 50 7.37 -1.35 -4.32
C THR A 50 6.18 -1.91 -3.54
N LEU A 51 6.45 -2.88 -2.65
CA LEU A 51 5.46 -3.40 -1.69
C LEU A 51 4.90 -2.29 -0.78
N SER A 52 5.75 -1.29 -0.49
CA SER A 52 5.40 -0.12 0.31
C SER A 52 6.01 1.14 -0.29
N ASN A 53 5.33 2.26 -0.10
CA ASN A 53 5.84 3.56 -0.53
C ASN A 53 6.77 4.21 0.50
N ASP A 54 6.84 3.65 1.72
CA ASP A 54 7.63 4.23 2.80
C ASP A 54 9.13 4.33 2.48
N PRO A 55 9.80 3.30 1.93
CA PRO A 55 11.20 3.41 1.51
C PRO A 55 11.42 4.54 0.50
N LEU A 56 10.53 4.67 -0.48
CA LEU A 56 10.59 5.71 -1.51
C LEU A 56 10.49 7.11 -0.89
N MET A 57 9.50 7.32 -0.02
CA MET A 57 9.27 8.60 0.65
C MET A 57 10.38 8.93 1.65
N PHE A 58 10.98 7.92 2.30
CA PHE A 58 12.15 8.09 3.17
C PHE A 58 13.36 8.60 2.38
N CYS A 59 13.67 7.99 1.24
CA CYS A 59 14.80 8.39 0.40
C CYS A 59 14.64 9.85 -0.07
N LEU A 60 13.46 10.22 -0.57
CA LEU A 60 13.16 11.60 -0.97
C LEU A 60 13.25 12.58 0.22
N ALA A 61 12.79 12.16 1.41
CA ALA A 61 12.90 12.96 2.62
C ALA A 61 14.36 13.22 3.02
N ALA A 62 15.23 12.21 2.89
CA ALA A 62 16.67 12.33 3.13
C ALA A 62 17.33 13.24 2.10
N CYS A 63 17.13 13.00 0.80
CA CYS A 63 17.70 13.82 -0.28
C CYS A 63 17.25 15.29 -0.18
N SER A 64 15.99 15.54 0.18
CA SER A 64 15.47 16.90 0.36
C SER A 64 15.99 17.61 1.62
N HIS A 65 16.74 16.92 2.49
CA HIS A 65 17.45 17.49 3.62
C HIS A 65 18.97 17.61 3.40
N SER A 66 19.50 17.24 2.23
CA SER A 66 20.95 17.34 1.99
C SER A 66 21.44 18.80 1.97
N ASN A 67 22.76 18.97 2.13
CA ASN A 67 23.42 20.26 1.98
C ASN A 67 23.58 20.69 0.51
N ASP A 68 23.39 19.75 -0.43
CA ASP A 68 23.41 20.01 -1.86
C ASP A 68 22.06 20.60 -2.32
N GLU A 69 22.09 21.86 -2.74
CA GLU A 69 20.91 22.59 -3.21
C GLU A 69 20.30 22.02 -4.51
N ILE A 70 21.10 21.41 -5.38
CA ILE A 70 20.63 20.80 -6.62
C ILE A 70 19.83 19.55 -6.28
N LEU A 71 20.41 18.63 -5.49
CA LEU A 71 19.75 17.41 -5.04
C LEU A 71 18.49 17.73 -4.23
N LYS A 72 18.54 18.74 -3.35
CA LYS A 72 17.40 19.18 -2.56
C LYS A 72 16.22 19.62 -3.43
N ARG A 73 16.49 20.44 -4.45
CA ARG A 73 15.46 20.90 -5.41
C ARG A 73 14.92 19.76 -6.24
N ALA A 74 15.79 18.88 -6.73
CA ALA A 74 15.41 17.69 -7.49
C ALA A 74 14.51 16.76 -6.67
N ALA A 75 14.87 16.48 -5.41
CA ALA A 75 14.09 15.64 -4.50
C ALA A 75 12.71 16.23 -4.19
N LEU A 76 12.61 17.54 -3.93
CA LEU A 76 11.31 18.19 -3.72
C LEU A 76 10.45 18.17 -4.98
N THR A 77 11.05 18.32 -6.15
CA THR A 77 10.33 18.26 -7.43
C THR A 77 9.83 16.84 -7.71
N ALA A 78 10.69 15.83 -7.50
CA ALA A 78 10.33 14.43 -7.64
C ALA A 78 9.21 14.03 -6.66
N MET A 79 9.29 14.46 -5.40
CA MET A 79 8.23 14.26 -4.42
C MET A 79 6.90 14.85 -4.88
N LEU A 80 6.89 16.06 -5.44
CA LEU A 80 5.67 16.66 -5.97
C LEU A 80 5.08 15.88 -7.13
N ASN A 81 5.92 15.46 -8.08
CA ASN A 81 5.46 14.69 -9.23
C ASN A 81 4.80 13.37 -8.79
N ILE A 82 5.46 12.64 -7.88
CA ILE A 82 4.90 11.40 -7.33
C ILE A 82 3.61 11.67 -6.54
N CYS A 83 3.58 12.71 -5.70
CA CYS A 83 2.42 12.99 -4.85
C CYS A 83 1.20 13.51 -5.62
N LYS A 84 1.37 14.17 -6.77
CA LYS A 84 0.25 14.69 -7.59
C LYS A 84 -0.63 13.56 -8.15
N ASP A 85 0.01 12.48 -8.59
CA ASP A 85 -0.68 11.33 -9.18
C ASP A 85 -1.07 10.27 -8.12
N ALA A 86 -0.64 10.47 -6.87
CA ALA A 86 -0.84 9.55 -5.77
C ALA A 86 -1.82 10.08 -4.70
N THR A 87 -2.08 9.25 -3.69
CA THR A 87 -2.91 9.64 -2.54
C THR A 87 -2.15 10.56 -1.57
N PRO A 88 -2.84 11.42 -0.79
CA PRO A 88 -2.23 12.26 0.24
C PRO A 88 -1.36 11.50 1.27
N THR A 89 -1.57 10.19 1.40
CA THR A 89 -0.76 9.28 2.21
C THR A 89 0.74 9.37 1.88
N TYR A 90 1.12 9.61 0.61
CA TYR A 90 2.51 9.76 0.19
C TYR A 90 3.12 11.02 0.77
N LEU A 91 2.44 12.15 0.63
CA LEU A 91 2.85 13.43 1.22
C LEU A 91 3.00 13.30 2.74
N PHE A 92 2.05 12.67 3.41
CA PHE A 92 2.14 12.48 4.87
C PHE A 92 3.27 11.54 5.28
N SER A 93 3.58 10.50 4.49
CA SER A 93 4.73 9.62 4.77
C SER A 93 6.06 10.37 4.59
N PHE A 94 6.18 11.15 3.51
CA PHE A 94 7.32 12.04 3.29
C PHE A 94 7.52 13.00 4.47
N LEU A 95 6.46 13.69 4.90
CA LEU A 95 6.53 14.63 6.03
C LEU A 95 6.88 13.94 7.34
N ARG A 96 6.35 12.74 7.60
CA ARG A 96 6.73 11.92 8.75
C ARG A 96 8.23 11.65 8.76
N PHE A 97 8.80 11.16 7.65
CA PHE A 97 10.22 10.87 7.59
C PHE A 97 11.06 12.13 7.68
N ARG A 98 10.65 13.19 6.98
CA ARG A 98 11.35 14.46 6.98
C ARG A 98 11.45 15.05 8.40
N SER A 99 10.37 15.01 9.17
CA SER A 99 10.40 15.47 10.57
C SER A 99 11.28 14.62 11.46
N LYS A 100 11.35 13.30 11.25
CA LYS A 100 12.28 12.44 11.99
C LYS A 100 13.73 12.76 11.66
N ILE A 101 14.05 12.99 10.39
CA ILE A 101 15.41 13.30 9.93
C ILE A 101 15.88 14.67 10.44
N CYS A 102 15.01 15.69 10.44
CA CYS A 102 15.37 17.05 10.86
C CYS A 102 15.37 17.26 12.39
N GLY A 103 14.93 16.28 13.19
CA GLY A 103 14.78 16.39 14.63
C GLY A 103 13.89 17.56 15.08
N ASN A 104 14.11 18.05 16.32
CA ASN A 104 13.34 19.14 16.93
C ASN A 104 13.43 20.48 16.18
N SER A 105 14.38 20.64 15.25
CA SER A 105 14.55 21.89 14.51
C SER A 105 13.53 22.08 13.39
N GLY A 106 12.81 21.02 12.98
CA GLY A 106 11.64 21.06 12.11
C GLY A 106 11.75 22.06 10.96
N ARG A 107 12.90 22.19 10.30
CA ARG A 107 13.19 23.35 9.43
C ARG A 107 12.29 23.37 8.20
N TRP A 108 11.17 24.10 8.29
CA TRP A 108 10.27 24.41 7.17
C TRP A 108 10.88 25.50 6.29
N GLY A 109 11.95 25.19 5.57
CA GLY A 109 12.61 26.15 4.67
C GLY A 109 11.69 26.63 3.53
N ARG A 110 12.07 27.74 2.87
CA ARG A 110 11.34 28.34 1.74
C ARG A 110 11.03 27.31 0.64
N GLY A 111 11.99 26.44 0.32
CA GLY A 111 11.84 25.37 -0.68
C GLY A 111 10.73 24.38 -0.34
N LEU A 112 10.68 23.87 0.89
CA LEU A 112 9.63 22.94 1.33
C LEU A 112 8.26 23.63 1.35
N ARG A 113 8.16 24.84 1.92
CA ARG A 113 6.89 25.60 1.94
C ARG A 113 6.37 25.89 0.53
N SER A 114 7.27 26.24 -0.39
CA SER A 114 6.94 26.45 -1.80
C SER A 114 6.45 25.15 -2.45
N ALA A 115 7.15 24.03 -2.22
CA ALA A 115 6.75 22.74 -2.75
C ALA A 115 5.36 22.32 -2.27
N ILE A 116 5.11 22.39 -0.95
CA ILE A 116 3.79 22.08 -0.38
C ILE A 116 2.70 23.01 -0.91
N SER A 117 3.00 24.31 -1.06
CA SER A 117 2.06 25.24 -1.68
C SER A 117 1.74 24.86 -3.13
N LYS A 118 2.74 24.42 -3.91
CA LYS A 118 2.53 23.90 -5.27
C LYS A 118 1.72 22.61 -5.29
N TYR A 119 1.85 21.74 -4.28
CA TYR A 119 1.04 20.52 -4.18
C TYR A 119 -0.46 20.85 -4.08
N TYR A 120 -0.87 21.71 -3.14
CA TYR A 120 -2.29 22.05 -2.97
C TYR A 120 -2.85 22.88 -4.14
N ASN A 121 -2.08 23.87 -4.61
CA ASN A 121 -2.49 24.69 -5.75
C ASN A 121 -2.47 23.93 -7.08
N GLY A 122 -1.77 22.80 -7.16
CA GLY A 122 -1.78 21.93 -8.34
C GLY A 122 -3.14 21.31 -8.63
N TYR A 123 -4.07 21.31 -7.67
CA TYR A 123 -5.44 20.85 -7.85
C TYR A 123 -6.38 21.91 -8.43
N SER A 124 -5.90 23.09 -8.84
CA SER A 124 -6.78 24.08 -9.51
C SER A 124 -7.43 23.56 -10.80
N ALA A 125 -6.82 22.58 -11.46
CA ALA A 125 -7.41 21.91 -12.63
C ALA A 125 -8.52 20.90 -12.25
N ASP A 126 -8.50 20.37 -11.03
CA ASP A 126 -9.50 19.45 -10.50
C ASP A 126 -9.66 19.65 -8.98
N PRO A 127 -10.38 20.71 -8.56
CA PRO A 127 -10.54 21.02 -7.14
C PRO A 127 -11.42 20.00 -6.40
N ILE A 128 -12.30 19.29 -7.12
CA ILE A 128 -13.15 18.24 -6.55
C ILE A 128 -12.28 17.07 -6.08
N LYS A 129 -11.24 16.70 -6.82
CA LYS A 129 -10.26 15.71 -6.36
C LYS A 129 -9.54 16.14 -5.09
N LEU A 130 -9.25 17.43 -4.90
CA LEU A 130 -8.72 17.91 -3.62
C LEU A 130 -9.73 17.75 -2.49
N ALA A 131 -11.01 18.08 -2.72
CA ALA A 131 -12.08 17.87 -1.75
C ALA A 131 -12.21 16.38 -1.35
N LEU A 132 -12.16 15.47 -2.33
CA LEU A 132 -12.11 14.02 -2.11
C LEU A 132 -10.89 13.62 -1.28
N HIS A 133 -9.71 14.11 -1.63
CA HIS A 133 -8.45 13.80 -0.94
C HIS A 133 -8.48 14.22 0.53
N VAL A 134 -8.87 15.47 0.82
CA VAL A 134 -8.80 16.04 2.17
C VAL A 134 -9.89 15.48 3.08
N THR A 135 -11.01 15.07 2.50
CA THR A 135 -12.05 14.36 3.23
C THR A 135 -11.64 12.91 3.46
N LYS A 136 -11.32 12.12 2.42
CA LYS A 136 -10.94 10.69 2.54
C LYS A 136 -9.70 10.44 3.40
N PHE A 137 -8.68 11.29 3.27
CA PHE A 137 -7.39 11.14 3.95
C PHE A 137 -7.16 12.26 4.96
N TYR A 138 -8.15 12.54 5.81
CA TYR A 138 -8.09 13.61 6.82
C TYR A 138 -6.77 13.65 7.63
N ARG A 139 -6.31 12.48 8.08
CA ARG A 139 -5.06 12.29 8.83
C ARG A 139 -4.39 10.97 8.48
N ARG A 140 -3.06 10.96 8.31
CA ARG A 140 -2.24 9.73 8.21
C ARG A 140 -0.86 9.97 8.83
N PHE A 141 -0.26 8.91 9.36
CA PHE A 141 1.12 8.94 9.87
C PHE A 141 1.41 10.07 10.89
N GLY A 142 0.40 10.43 11.70
CA GLY A 142 0.48 11.53 12.66
C GLY A 142 0.12 12.91 12.11
N TRP A 143 0.11 13.10 10.79
CA TRP A 143 -0.12 14.37 10.09
C TRP A 143 -1.56 14.54 9.61
N SER A 144 -2.12 15.73 9.80
CA SER A 144 -3.36 16.16 9.14
C SER A 144 -3.10 17.21 8.07
N HIS A 145 -4.03 17.38 7.13
CA HIS A 145 -3.95 18.50 6.18
C HIS A 145 -3.85 19.85 6.92
N ARG A 146 -4.58 20.02 8.03
CA ARG A 146 -4.55 21.24 8.85
C ARG A 146 -3.14 21.56 9.37
N ASP A 147 -2.41 20.55 9.84
CA ASP A 147 -1.01 20.72 10.30
C ASP A 147 -0.12 21.21 9.16
N VAL A 148 -0.26 20.57 7.99
CA VAL A 148 0.53 20.90 6.80
C VAL A 148 0.24 22.32 6.33
N LEU A 149 -1.03 22.73 6.25
CA LEU A 149 -1.41 24.08 5.84
C LEU A 149 -0.84 25.14 6.79
N ARG A 150 -0.90 24.88 8.11
CA ARG A 150 -0.38 25.78 9.14
C ARG A 150 1.12 26.00 8.98
N LEU A 151 1.88 24.93 8.75
CA LEU A 151 3.35 25.00 8.70
C LEU A 151 3.89 25.47 7.34
N ALA A 152 3.20 25.13 6.24
CA ALA A 152 3.59 25.61 4.91
C ALA A 152 3.13 27.03 4.60
N HIS A 153 2.17 27.58 5.35
CA HIS A 153 1.52 28.85 5.05
C HIS A 153 0.94 28.89 3.63
N VAL A 154 0.22 27.82 3.25
CA VAL A 154 -0.34 27.67 1.90
C VAL A 154 -1.36 28.76 1.63
N LYS A 155 -1.24 29.42 0.48
CA LYS A 155 -2.19 30.39 -0.05
C LYS A 155 -2.54 30.01 -1.49
N SER A 156 -3.78 30.27 -1.89
CA SER A 156 -4.24 30.12 -3.28
C SER A 156 -4.84 31.42 -3.81
N ARG A 157 -4.77 31.59 -5.14
CA ARG A 157 -5.55 32.61 -5.86
C ARG A 157 -6.89 32.06 -6.35
N ASP A 158 -7.05 30.74 -6.36
CA ASP A 158 -8.27 30.06 -6.79
C ASP A 158 -9.28 30.05 -5.64
N LEU A 159 -10.48 30.58 -5.90
CA LEU A 159 -11.57 30.66 -4.94
C LEU A 159 -11.97 29.27 -4.42
N ARG A 160 -12.02 28.26 -5.31
CA ARG A 160 -12.43 26.88 -5.00
C ARG A 160 -11.43 26.20 -4.09
N ILE A 161 -10.13 26.39 -4.36
CA ILE A 161 -9.06 25.91 -3.48
C ILE A 161 -9.13 26.64 -2.14
N ASN A 162 -9.31 27.97 -2.13
CA ASN A 162 -9.41 28.74 -0.89
C ASN A 162 -10.59 28.31 0.00
N TYR A 163 -11.74 27.94 -0.58
CA TYR A 163 -12.86 27.35 0.15
C TYR A 163 -12.44 26.04 0.86
N ILE A 164 -11.79 25.12 0.12
CA ILE A 164 -11.30 23.85 0.68
C ILE A 164 -10.25 24.09 1.78
N LEU A 165 -9.32 25.03 1.58
CA LEU A 165 -8.33 25.40 2.59
C LEU A 165 -8.99 25.97 3.86
N ALA A 166 -10.04 26.79 3.71
CA ALA A 166 -10.81 27.31 4.84
C ALA A 166 -11.56 26.21 5.59
N TYR A 167 -12.17 25.26 4.87
CA TYR A 167 -12.80 24.08 5.45
C TYR A 167 -11.81 23.26 6.29
N ILE A 168 -10.61 22.99 5.76
CA ILE A 168 -9.57 22.26 6.50
C ILE A 168 -9.12 23.02 7.76
N ALA A 169 -8.97 24.34 7.65
CA ALA A 169 -8.42 25.16 8.71
C ALA A 169 -9.39 25.38 9.88
N ARG A 170 -10.67 25.62 9.57
CA ARG A 170 -11.69 26.10 10.53
C ARG A 170 -13.06 25.40 10.44
N GLY A 171 -13.26 24.48 9.50
CA GLY A 171 -14.49 23.70 9.35
C GLY A 171 -15.51 24.29 8.38
N LEU A 172 -16.59 23.53 8.14
CA LEU A 172 -17.63 23.82 7.13
C LEU A 172 -18.30 25.18 7.35
N ARG A 173 -18.80 25.45 8.57
CA ARG A 173 -19.50 26.70 8.89
C ARG A 173 -18.70 27.94 8.52
N TYR A 174 -17.42 27.96 8.90
CA TYR A 174 -16.52 29.07 8.56
C TYR A 174 -16.26 29.19 7.07
N ALA A 175 -16.13 28.06 6.36
CA ALA A 175 -15.90 28.07 4.92
C ALA A 175 -17.12 28.64 4.17
N ASP A 176 -18.33 28.25 4.58
CA ASP A 176 -19.58 28.74 3.97
C ASP A 176 -19.81 30.23 4.29
N GLU A 177 -19.61 30.66 5.53
CA GLU A 177 -19.70 32.07 5.93
C GLU A 177 -18.70 32.96 5.17
N LYS A 178 -17.46 32.48 4.95
CA LYS A 178 -16.41 33.24 4.27
C LYS A 178 -16.58 33.29 2.75
N TYR A 179 -17.18 32.26 2.18
CA TYR A 179 -17.40 32.13 0.75
C TYR A 179 -18.89 31.84 0.47
N PRO A 180 -19.80 32.78 0.80
CA PRO A 180 -21.24 32.52 0.79
C PRO A 180 -21.79 32.39 -0.63
N ASN A 181 -21.40 33.30 -1.53
CA ASN A 181 -21.93 33.37 -2.87
C ASN A 181 -21.11 32.49 -3.84
N THR A 182 -21.77 31.71 -4.68
CA THR A 182 -21.11 30.95 -5.75
C THR A 182 -20.96 31.74 -7.03
N ASN A 183 -21.63 32.89 -7.21
CA ASN A 183 -21.55 33.73 -8.43
C ASN A 183 -21.65 32.91 -9.74
N GLY A 184 -22.43 31.82 -9.76
CA GLY A 184 -22.53 30.93 -10.93
C GLY A 184 -21.35 29.97 -11.13
N ASP A 185 -20.43 29.83 -10.16
CA ASP A 185 -19.39 28.80 -10.16
C ASP A 185 -19.99 27.46 -9.73
N ASP A 186 -20.48 26.71 -10.71
CA ASP A 186 -21.05 25.36 -10.52
C ASP A 186 -20.07 24.40 -9.87
N VAL A 187 -18.76 24.55 -10.12
CA VAL A 187 -17.73 23.69 -9.51
C VAL A 187 -17.61 23.99 -8.02
N LEU A 188 -17.66 25.26 -7.62
CA LEU A 188 -17.69 25.63 -6.20
C LEU A 188 -18.94 25.08 -5.52
N GLN A 189 -20.11 25.14 -6.17
CA GLN A 189 -21.34 24.56 -5.62
C GLN A 189 -21.22 23.04 -5.46
N GLN A 190 -20.69 22.33 -6.47
CA GLN A 190 -20.45 20.89 -6.37
C GLN A 190 -19.51 20.52 -5.21
N ILE A 191 -18.46 21.32 -4.97
CA ILE A 191 -17.54 21.12 -3.83
C ILE A 191 -18.26 21.33 -2.50
N LYS A 192 -19.07 22.39 -2.38
CA LYS A 192 -19.88 22.67 -1.18
C LYS A 192 -20.82 21.51 -0.88
N ASP A 193 -21.60 21.08 -1.89
CA ASP A 193 -22.54 19.96 -1.78
C ASP A 193 -21.84 18.67 -1.36
N TYR A 194 -20.70 18.37 -1.99
CA TYR A 194 -19.90 17.19 -1.68
C TYR A 194 -19.36 17.21 -0.24
N ILE A 195 -18.77 18.33 0.20
CA ILE A 195 -18.24 18.46 1.57
C ILE A 195 -19.38 18.40 2.60
N ASN A 196 -20.55 18.95 2.29
CA ASN A 196 -21.73 18.86 3.14
C ASN A 196 -22.23 17.41 3.25
N ALA A 197 -22.34 16.69 2.14
CA ALA A 197 -22.72 15.26 2.12
C ALA A 197 -21.74 14.41 2.95
N VAL A 198 -20.43 14.60 2.79
CA VAL A 198 -19.41 13.94 3.62
C VAL A 198 -19.58 14.30 5.10
N THR A 199 -19.83 15.57 5.42
CA THR A 199 -19.96 16.02 6.81
C THR A 199 -21.18 15.39 7.48
N THR A 200 -22.29 15.29 6.75
CA THR A 200 -23.54 14.64 7.18
C THR A 200 -23.33 13.14 7.41
N ALA A 201 -22.73 12.44 6.43
CA ALA A 201 -22.40 11.03 6.52
C ALA A 201 -21.46 10.70 7.68
N ARG A 202 -20.56 11.62 8.06
CA ARG A 202 -19.65 11.46 9.20
C ARG A 202 -20.33 11.67 10.55
N ARG A 203 -21.25 12.64 10.63
CA ARG A 203 -21.90 13.02 11.88
C ARG A 203 -22.98 12.04 12.33
N GLY A 204 -23.45 11.14 11.45
CA GLY A 204 -24.55 10.26 11.79
C GLY A 204 -25.93 10.91 11.64
N GLN A 205 -26.02 12.02 10.91
CA GLN A 205 -27.25 12.80 10.76
C GLN A 205 -27.94 12.44 9.43
N TYR A 206 -28.38 11.20 9.29
CA TYR A 206 -28.96 10.69 8.03
C TYR A 206 -30.00 9.61 8.30
N GLU A 207 -30.93 9.47 7.36
CA GLU A 207 -31.70 8.24 7.15
C GLU A 207 -30.87 7.26 6.30
N GLU A 208 -31.06 5.95 6.49
CA GLU A 208 -30.24 4.93 5.83
C GLU A 208 -30.35 4.99 4.30
N ASP A 209 -31.57 5.11 3.77
CA ASP A 209 -31.83 5.22 2.32
C ASP A 209 -31.19 6.49 1.74
N GLY A 210 -31.35 7.62 2.43
CA GLY A 210 -30.73 8.88 2.05
C GLY A 210 -29.20 8.81 2.05
N LEU A 211 -28.60 8.08 3.00
CA LEU A 211 -27.16 7.85 2.99
C LEU A 211 -26.74 6.99 1.78
N CYS A 212 -27.48 5.94 1.46
CA CYS A 212 -27.18 5.08 0.31
C CYS A 212 -27.29 5.84 -1.01
N GLU A 213 -28.30 6.70 -1.15
CA GLU A 213 -28.44 7.62 -2.28
C GLU A 213 -27.24 8.56 -2.38
N GLN A 214 -26.81 9.18 -1.27
CA GLN A 214 -25.62 10.05 -1.27
C GLN A 214 -24.34 9.29 -1.61
N ILE A 215 -24.18 8.05 -1.14
CA ILE A 215 -23.05 7.18 -1.51
C ILE A 215 -23.05 6.96 -3.03
N ALA A 216 -24.19 6.64 -3.63
CA ALA A 216 -24.29 6.39 -5.07
C ALA A 216 -24.06 7.66 -5.89
N LEU A 217 -24.73 8.77 -5.55
CA LEU A 217 -24.68 10.03 -6.32
C LEU A 217 -23.35 10.76 -6.19
N LYS A 218 -22.80 10.84 -4.97
CA LYS A 218 -21.58 11.61 -4.68
C LYS A 218 -20.33 10.73 -4.59
N GLN A 219 -20.48 9.42 -4.83
CA GLN A 219 -19.40 8.42 -4.78
C GLN A 219 -18.64 8.45 -3.45
N LEU A 220 -19.38 8.55 -2.34
CA LEU A 220 -18.77 8.59 -1.01
C LEU A 220 -18.08 7.26 -0.71
N VAL A 221 -16.92 7.34 -0.05
CA VAL A 221 -16.11 6.16 0.24
C VAL A 221 -16.19 5.76 1.72
N LEU A 222 -15.83 4.51 2.01
CA LEU A 222 -15.80 3.93 3.37
C LEU A 222 -15.19 4.86 4.45
N GLN A 223 -14.12 5.60 4.13
CA GLN A 223 -13.44 6.50 5.09
C GLN A 223 -14.23 7.79 5.44
N GLN A 224 -15.34 8.03 4.76
CA GLN A 224 -16.22 9.18 4.95
C GLN A 224 -17.52 8.80 5.66
N ILE A 225 -17.77 7.52 5.88
CA ILE A 225 -18.99 7.03 6.52
C ILE A 225 -18.77 6.88 8.03
N SER A 226 -19.77 7.24 8.84
CA SER A 226 -19.69 7.10 10.30
C SER A 226 -19.62 5.62 10.72
N THR A 227 -19.03 5.35 11.88
CA THR A 227 -18.90 3.98 12.40
C THR A 227 -20.25 3.32 12.70
N GLN A 228 -21.29 4.12 12.94
CA GLN A 228 -22.67 3.65 13.15
C GLN A 228 -23.26 3.07 11.85
N ALA A 229 -23.18 3.81 10.73
CA ALA A 229 -23.64 3.31 9.42
C ALA A 229 -22.92 2.04 8.98
N LEU A 230 -21.63 1.89 9.33
CA LEU A 230 -20.86 0.69 8.99
C LEU A 230 -21.29 -0.59 9.73
N ARG A 231 -22.37 -0.54 10.51
CA ARG A 231 -23.07 -1.71 11.05
C ARG A 231 -24.15 -2.24 10.12
N SER A 232 -24.61 -1.46 9.14
CA SER A 232 -25.67 -1.83 8.21
C SER A 232 -25.16 -2.62 7.02
N ALA A 233 -25.79 -3.75 6.71
CA ALA A 233 -25.50 -4.54 5.52
C ALA A 233 -25.76 -3.75 4.23
N VAL A 234 -26.88 -3.01 4.17
CA VAL A 234 -27.31 -2.25 2.99
C VAL A 234 -26.30 -1.15 2.63
N VAL A 235 -25.76 -0.48 3.64
CA VAL A 235 -24.69 0.51 3.44
C VAL A 235 -23.43 -0.14 2.86
N TRP A 236 -23.06 -1.34 3.33
CA TRP A 236 -21.90 -2.06 2.80
C TRP A 236 -22.10 -2.57 1.37
N GLU A 237 -23.30 -3.06 1.04
CA GLU A 237 -23.67 -3.45 -0.32
C GLU A 237 -23.59 -2.26 -1.28
N THR A 238 -24.11 -1.10 -0.88
CA THR A 238 -24.03 0.15 -1.65
C THR A 238 -22.58 0.59 -1.85
N LEU A 239 -21.76 0.56 -0.77
CA LEU A 239 -20.34 0.91 -0.85
C LEU A 239 -19.55 -0.04 -1.76
N LEU A 240 -19.89 -1.33 -1.78
CA LEU A 240 -19.16 -2.36 -2.53
C LEU A 240 -19.17 -2.08 -4.05
N VAL A 241 -20.26 -1.53 -4.58
CA VAL A 241 -20.42 -1.21 -6.01
C VAL A 241 -19.31 -0.29 -6.52
N LEU A 242 -18.90 0.70 -5.72
CA LEU A 242 -17.89 1.70 -6.07
C LEU A 242 -16.55 1.46 -5.34
N MET A 243 -16.41 0.34 -4.63
CA MET A 243 -15.28 0.13 -3.74
C MET A 243 -13.99 -0.16 -4.52
N PRO A 244 -12.90 0.58 -4.29
CA PRO A 244 -11.60 0.22 -4.87
C PRO A 244 -11.16 -1.17 -4.43
N MET A 245 -10.59 -1.97 -5.33
CA MET A 245 -10.29 -3.39 -5.06
C MET A 245 -9.41 -3.63 -3.83
N LYS A 246 -8.35 -2.82 -3.62
CA LYS A 246 -7.55 -2.93 -2.39
C LYS A 246 -8.37 -2.64 -1.11
N CYS A 247 -9.40 -1.82 -1.21
CA CYS A 247 -10.32 -1.59 -0.09
C CYS A 247 -11.26 -2.78 0.11
N MET A 248 -11.79 -3.35 -0.96
CA MET A 248 -12.61 -4.57 -0.93
C MET A 248 -11.86 -5.73 -0.25
N LEU A 249 -10.65 -6.05 -0.72
CA LEU A 249 -9.80 -7.12 -0.19
C LEU A 249 -9.58 -7.00 1.32
N ARG A 250 -9.27 -5.80 1.82
CA ARG A 250 -9.04 -5.55 3.27
C ARG A 250 -10.30 -5.63 4.13
N ASN A 251 -11.50 -5.63 3.54
CA ASN A 251 -12.76 -5.60 4.28
C ASN A 251 -13.64 -6.84 4.03
N LEU A 252 -13.14 -7.87 3.34
CA LEU A 252 -13.89 -9.12 3.11
C LEU A 252 -14.42 -9.73 4.42
N GLY A 253 -13.59 -9.79 5.46
CA GLY A 253 -14.02 -10.31 6.77
C GLY A 253 -15.13 -9.48 7.42
N LYS A 254 -15.09 -8.15 7.29
CA LYS A 254 -16.14 -7.26 7.82
C LYS A 254 -17.45 -7.39 7.05
N MET A 255 -17.38 -7.57 5.74
CA MET A 255 -18.53 -7.83 4.89
C MET A 255 -19.15 -9.20 5.21
N ALA A 256 -18.32 -10.23 5.38
CA ALA A 256 -18.77 -11.55 5.80
C ALA A 256 -19.42 -11.53 7.19
N SER A 257 -18.91 -10.74 8.14
CA SER A 257 -19.51 -10.61 9.48
C SER A 257 -20.88 -9.92 9.50
N LEU A 258 -21.32 -9.38 8.36
CA LEU A 258 -22.63 -8.75 8.19
C LEU A 258 -23.54 -9.60 7.31
N ASP A 259 -23.14 -10.85 7.04
CA ASP A 259 -23.88 -11.81 6.22
C ASP A 259 -24.23 -11.30 4.82
N ILE A 260 -23.47 -10.36 4.25
CA ILE A 260 -23.74 -9.83 2.91
C ILE A 260 -23.37 -10.83 1.80
N PHE A 261 -22.54 -11.82 2.12
CA PHE A 261 -22.19 -12.92 1.21
C PHE A 261 -23.12 -14.11 1.40
N GLY A 262 -23.34 -14.88 0.33
CA GLY A 262 -24.33 -15.94 0.32
C GLY A 262 -24.64 -16.44 -1.09
N TYR A 263 -25.32 -17.58 -1.16
CA TYR A 263 -25.77 -18.13 -2.44
C TYR A 263 -26.64 -17.12 -3.18
N ASN A 264 -26.31 -16.87 -4.45
CA ASN A 264 -26.97 -15.89 -5.31
C ASN A 264 -26.99 -14.42 -4.85
N LYS A 265 -26.29 -14.04 -3.77
CA LYS A 265 -26.24 -12.64 -3.34
C LYS A 265 -25.40 -11.77 -4.30
N PRO A 266 -25.86 -10.56 -4.67
CA PRO A 266 -25.13 -9.67 -5.57
C PRO A 266 -23.73 -9.31 -5.08
N ALA A 267 -23.55 -9.11 -3.77
CA ALA A 267 -22.26 -8.76 -3.19
C ALA A 267 -21.20 -9.85 -3.41
N GLU A 268 -21.54 -11.13 -3.22
CA GLU A 268 -20.61 -12.23 -3.49
C GLU A 268 -20.30 -12.30 -5.00
N LYS A 269 -21.33 -12.22 -5.87
CA LYS A 269 -21.12 -12.20 -7.33
C LYS A 269 -20.18 -11.07 -7.78
N GLY A 270 -20.36 -9.87 -7.22
CA GLY A 270 -19.51 -8.72 -7.50
C GLY A 270 -18.06 -8.95 -7.10
N VAL A 271 -17.82 -9.45 -5.88
CA VAL A 271 -16.46 -9.80 -5.40
C VAL A 271 -15.82 -10.84 -6.32
N MET A 272 -16.54 -11.92 -6.65
CA MET A 272 -16.03 -13.00 -7.50
C MET A 272 -15.70 -12.50 -8.91
N MET A 273 -16.53 -11.61 -9.48
CA MET A 273 -16.27 -11.00 -10.79
C MET A 273 -14.96 -10.20 -10.80
N PHE A 274 -14.65 -9.49 -9.72
CA PHE A 274 -13.39 -8.74 -9.60
C PHE A 274 -12.18 -9.66 -9.43
N LEU A 275 -12.27 -10.69 -8.58
CA LEU A 275 -11.18 -11.65 -8.35
C LEU A 275 -10.84 -12.47 -9.60
N ARG A 276 -11.85 -12.78 -10.43
CA ARG A 276 -11.70 -13.51 -11.69
C ARG A 276 -11.11 -12.71 -12.85
N CYS A 277 -10.81 -11.42 -12.64
CA CYS A 277 -10.38 -10.52 -13.71
C CYS A 277 -8.95 -10.00 -13.46
N PRO A 278 -7.91 -10.72 -13.94
CA PRO A 278 -6.52 -10.33 -13.77
C PRO A 278 -6.20 -8.93 -14.34
N GLU A 279 -6.77 -8.59 -15.49
CA GLU A 279 -6.67 -7.27 -16.14
C GLU A 279 -7.04 -6.14 -15.17
N LYS A 280 -8.26 -6.20 -14.61
CA LYS A 280 -8.74 -5.21 -13.64
C LYS A 280 -7.86 -5.16 -12.39
N MET A 281 -7.35 -6.30 -11.95
CA MET A 281 -6.47 -6.37 -10.77
C MET A 281 -5.14 -5.64 -11.01
N LYS A 282 -4.54 -5.85 -12.19
CA LYS A 282 -3.36 -5.12 -12.65
C LYS A 282 -3.65 -3.61 -12.76
N ASP A 283 -4.75 -3.22 -13.40
CA ASP A 283 -5.17 -1.81 -13.56
C ASP A 283 -5.42 -1.10 -12.22
N SER A 284 -6.01 -1.81 -11.26
CA SER A 284 -6.24 -1.32 -9.90
C SER A 284 -4.98 -1.33 -9.04
N LYS A 285 -3.82 -1.67 -9.62
CA LYS A 285 -2.50 -1.75 -8.98
C LYS A 285 -2.49 -2.72 -7.79
N VAL A 286 -3.35 -3.74 -7.79
CA VAL A 286 -3.37 -4.78 -6.75
C VAL A 286 -2.12 -5.63 -6.93
N HIS A 287 -1.31 -5.76 -5.88
CA HIS A 287 -0.12 -6.60 -5.89
C HIS A 287 -0.49 -8.02 -5.46
N PRO A 288 0.19 -9.09 -5.93
CA PRO A 288 -0.08 -10.46 -5.48
C PRO A 288 -0.11 -10.61 -3.95
N ILE A 289 0.79 -9.89 -3.26
CA ILE A 289 0.83 -9.86 -1.79
C ILE A 289 -0.44 -9.29 -1.15
N ASP A 290 -1.14 -8.35 -1.80
CA ASP A 290 -2.38 -7.79 -1.28
C ASP A 290 -3.47 -8.87 -1.26
N VAL A 291 -3.50 -9.73 -2.29
CA VAL A 291 -4.42 -10.88 -2.38
C VAL A 291 -4.04 -11.94 -1.36
N LEU A 292 -2.75 -12.26 -1.22
CA LEU A 292 -2.28 -13.25 -0.24
C LEU A 292 -2.59 -12.82 1.20
N VAL A 293 -2.39 -11.54 1.53
CA VAL A 293 -2.78 -10.97 2.83
C VAL A 293 -4.28 -11.09 3.03
N ALA A 294 -5.08 -10.75 2.01
CA ALA A 294 -6.54 -10.84 2.09
C ALA A 294 -7.02 -12.28 2.30
N HIS A 295 -6.42 -13.24 1.58
CA HIS A 295 -6.65 -14.68 1.76
C HIS A 295 -6.35 -15.09 3.20
N HIS A 296 -5.12 -14.83 3.68
CA HIS A 296 -4.71 -15.16 5.04
C HIS A 296 -5.67 -14.57 6.08
N GLN A 297 -5.96 -13.26 5.99
CA GLN A 297 -6.85 -12.59 6.94
C GLN A 297 -8.27 -13.14 6.89
N TYR A 298 -8.82 -13.37 5.70
CA TYR A 298 -10.18 -13.87 5.53
C TYR A 298 -10.34 -15.28 6.10
N CYS A 299 -9.37 -16.16 5.88
CA CYS A 299 -9.36 -17.54 6.37
C CYS A 299 -9.34 -17.64 7.91
N GLN A 300 -8.79 -16.66 8.62
CA GLN A 300 -8.76 -16.69 10.10
C GLN A 300 -10.14 -16.61 10.74
N GLY A 301 -11.15 -16.07 10.04
CA GLY A 301 -12.51 -15.93 10.60
C GLY A 301 -12.63 -14.92 11.76
N VAL A 302 -11.54 -14.23 12.11
CA VAL A 302 -11.51 -13.27 13.22
C VAL A 302 -10.64 -12.07 12.88
N SER A 303 -11.12 -10.88 13.24
CA SER A 303 -10.35 -9.64 13.15
C SER A 303 -9.55 -9.44 14.44
N GLY A 304 -8.23 -9.59 14.35
CA GLY A 304 -7.32 -9.35 15.49
C GLY A 304 -7.45 -7.95 16.11
N ARG A 305 -7.95 -6.95 15.37
CA ARG A 305 -8.07 -5.56 15.85
C ARG A 305 -9.43 -5.18 16.44
N ARG A 306 -10.52 -5.87 16.08
CA ARG A 306 -11.90 -5.42 16.39
C ARG A 306 -12.79 -6.46 17.05
N ARG A 307 -12.27 -7.67 17.35
CA ARG A 307 -13.08 -8.79 17.87
C ARG A 307 -14.34 -9.05 17.03
N ILE A 308 -14.23 -8.84 15.73
CA ILE A 308 -15.27 -9.20 14.77
C ILE A 308 -14.96 -10.63 14.33
N THR A 309 -15.94 -11.51 14.40
CA THR A 309 -15.85 -12.88 13.90
C THR A 309 -16.73 -13.04 12.67
N TRP A 310 -16.36 -13.94 11.78
CA TRP A 310 -17.15 -14.35 10.62
C TRP A 310 -16.82 -15.80 10.28
N THR A 311 -17.71 -16.45 9.54
CA THR A 311 -17.44 -17.78 8.98
C THR A 311 -16.89 -17.63 7.57
N PRO A 312 -15.61 -17.99 7.31
CA PRO A 312 -15.02 -17.89 5.98
C PRO A 312 -15.77 -18.79 5.00
N ARG A 313 -16.23 -18.22 3.88
CA ARG A 313 -16.90 -18.99 2.82
C ARG A 313 -15.85 -19.63 1.91
N GLN A 314 -15.99 -20.93 1.67
CA GLN A 314 -15.03 -21.69 0.86
C GLN A 314 -14.91 -21.13 -0.57
N THR A 315 -16.01 -20.68 -1.16
CA THR A 315 -16.03 -20.04 -2.49
C THR A 315 -15.09 -18.85 -2.60
N ILE A 316 -15.08 -17.97 -1.57
CA ILE A 316 -14.22 -16.79 -1.55
C ILE A 316 -12.76 -17.18 -1.25
N LYS A 317 -12.53 -18.17 -0.39
CA LYS A 317 -11.18 -18.68 -0.10
C LYS A 317 -10.52 -19.23 -1.37
N ASP A 318 -11.22 -20.13 -2.07
CA ASP A 318 -10.77 -20.75 -3.30
C ASP A 318 -10.45 -19.68 -4.37
N GLU A 319 -11.33 -18.69 -4.52
CA GLU A 319 -11.14 -17.65 -5.53
C GLU A 319 -10.00 -16.67 -5.21
N LEU A 320 -9.77 -16.35 -3.94
CA LEU A 320 -8.60 -15.56 -3.53
C LEU A 320 -7.30 -16.31 -3.79
N GLU A 321 -7.27 -17.61 -3.56
CA GLU A 321 -6.13 -18.47 -3.87
C GLU A 321 -5.87 -18.52 -5.37
N GLU A 322 -6.89 -18.78 -6.19
CA GLU A 322 -6.78 -18.78 -7.64
C GLU A 322 -6.40 -17.41 -8.21
N ALA A 323 -6.94 -16.32 -7.65
CA ALA A 323 -6.55 -14.96 -8.02
C ALA A 323 -5.07 -14.69 -7.72
N PHE A 324 -4.54 -15.19 -6.59
CA PHE A 324 -3.11 -15.08 -6.26
C PHE A 324 -2.25 -15.81 -7.30
N PHE A 325 -2.57 -17.07 -7.61
CA PHE A 325 -1.81 -17.85 -8.58
C PHE A 325 -1.98 -17.36 -10.02
N GLY A 326 -3.11 -16.72 -10.34
CA GLY A 326 -3.35 -16.07 -11.62
C GLY A 326 -2.31 -14.99 -11.98
N TYR A 327 -1.65 -14.37 -10.99
CA TYR A 327 -0.56 -13.43 -11.25
C TYR A 327 0.69 -14.08 -11.86
N PHE A 328 0.86 -15.38 -11.68
CA PHE A 328 2.04 -16.12 -12.11
C PHE A 328 1.79 -16.95 -13.38
N ARG A 329 0.54 -16.99 -13.87
CA ARG A 329 0.16 -17.80 -15.06
C ARG A 329 0.85 -17.33 -16.35
N ASP A 330 1.11 -16.04 -16.46
CA ASP A 330 1.76 -15.43 -17.64
C ASP A 330 3.30 -15.59 -17.60
N ILE A 331 3.86 -16.24 -16.59
CA ILE A 331 5.30 -16.46 -16.48
C ILE A 331 5.66 -17.69 -17.32
N GLU A 332 6.53 -17.49 -18.32
CA GLU A 332 7.04 -18.58 -19.13
C GLU A 332 7.92 -19.53 -18.28
N SER A 333 7.60 -20.82 -18.34
CA SER A 333 8.43 -21.87 -17.74
C SER A 333 9.77 -21.93 -18.46
N THR A 334 10.84 -22.10 -17.70
CA THR A 334 12.18 -22.32 -18.25
C THR A 334 12.46 -23.78 -18.56
N GLY A 335 11.65 -24.71 -18.04
CA GLY A 335 11.83 -26.16 -18.17
C GLY A 335 13.06 -26.71 -17.44
N LYS A 336 13.72 -25.89 -16.61
CA LYS A 336 14.93 -26.29 -15.87
C LYS A 336 14.58 -27.06 -14.60
N ASN A 337 15.60 -27.72 -14.04
CA ASN A 337 15.50 -28.37 -12.73
C ASN A 337 15.77 -27.36 -11.62
N TYR A 338 14.80 -27.15 -10.75
CA TYR A 338 14.87 -26.22 -9.64
C TYR A 338 15.01 -26.94 -8.31
N LEU A 339 15.98 -26.50 -7.51
CA LEU A 339 16.07 -26.82 -6.09
C LEU A 339 15.61 -25.61 -5.28
N LEU A 340 14.45 -25.72 -4.64
CA LEU A 340 13.86 -24.69 -3.79
C LEU A 340 14.24 -24.98 -2.33
N ALA A 341 15.27 -24.31 -1.84
CA ALA A 341 15.80 -24.50 -0.49
C ALA A 341 15.29 -23.45 0.49
N LEU A 342 14.54 -23.89 1.50
CA LEU A 342 13.87 -23.04 2.48
C LEU A 342 14.66 -22.98 3.78
N ASP A 343 15.04 -21.76 4.15
CA ASP A 343 15.58 -21.47 5.47
C ASP A 343 14.41 -21.37 6.48
N LEU A 344 14.21 -22.43 7.27
CA LEU A 344 13.20 -22.45 8.33
C LEU A 344 13.72 -21.92 9.67
N GLY A 345 14.77 -21.08 9.64
CA GLY A 345 15.34 -20.45 10.82
C GLY A 345 14.33 -19.62 11.63
N CYS A 346 14.74 -19.12 12.80
CA CYS A 346 13.87 -18.50 13.81
C CYS A 346 12.99 -17.31 13.35
N LYS A 347 13.25 -16.74 12.17
CA LYS A 347 12.53 -15.55 11.65
C LYS A 347 11.26 -15.87 10.86
N HIS A 348 10.98 -17.14 10.55
CA HIS A 348 9.81 -17.50 9.75
C HIS A 348 8.48 -17.09 10.41
N THR A 349 8.44 -16.99 11.74
CA THR A 349 7.28 -16.53 12.52
C THR A 349 7.17 -15.00 12.59
N GLU A 350 8.21 -14.25 12.22
CA GLU A 350 8.14 -12.80 12.16
C GLU A 350 7.17 -12.34 11.07
N LEU A 351 6.55 -11.17 11.28
CA LEU A 351 5.66 -10.57 10.29
C LEU A 351 6.45 -9.95 9.14
N VAL A 352 5.91 -10.09 7.93
CA VAL A 352 6.42 -9.39 6.75
C VAL A 352 6.28 -7.87 6.99
N LYS A 353 7.39 -7.14 6.90
CA LYS A 353 7.40 -5.68 7.13
C LYS A 353 6.88 -4.94 5.91
N GLY A 354 6.16 -3.84 6.15
CA GLY A 354 5.74 -2.91 5.09
C GLY A 354 4.44 -3.28 4.37
N ILE A 355 3.81 -4.40 4.73
CA ILE A 355 2.48 -4.78 4.23
C ILE A 355 1.39 -4.41 5.23
N TYR A 356 0.14 -4.46 4.77
CA TYR A 356 -1.02 -4.45 5.66
C TYR A 356 -1.26 -5.86 6.20
N GLY A 357 -1.74 -5.97 7.44
CA GLY A 357 -2.09 -7.26 8.04
C GLY A 357 -0.91 -8.01 8.66
N ASP A 358 -1.21 -9.23 9.12
CA ASP A 358 -0.35 -9.99 10.03
C ASP A 358 0.14 -11.28 9.34
N LEU A 359 0.59 -11.16 8.09
CA LEU A 359 1.18 -12.28 7.35
C LEU A 359 2.62 -12.52 7.83
N ASN A 360 2.90 -13.75 8.28
CA ASN A 360 4.25 -14.15 8.66
C ASN A 360 5.13 -14.46 7.44
N ILE A 361 6.46 -14.41 7.64
CA ILE A 361 7.45 -14.64 6.59
C ILE A 361 7.37 -16.07 6.04
N GLY A 362 7.13 -17.07 6.89
CA GLY A 362 7.04 -18.48 6.49
C GLY A 362 5.92 -18.73 5.48
N LYS A 363 4.71 -18.24 5.76
CA LYS A 363 3.56 -18.35 4.86
C LYS A 363 3.77 -17.57 3.57
N TYR A 364 4.40 -16.41 3.64
CA TYR A 364 4.80 -15.66 2.45
C TYR A 364 5.74 -16.46 1.55
N ILE A 365 6.82 -17.03 2.12
CA ILE A 365 7.79 -17.85 1.40
C ILE A 365 7.12 -19.10 0.81
N ALA A 366 6.31 -19.81 1.59
CA ALA A 366 5.62 -21.01 1.12
C ALA A 366 4.67 -20.71 -0.03
N SER A 367 3.98 -19.57 -0.01
CA SER A 367 3.10 -19.16 -1.11
C SER A 367 3.89 -18.90 -2.40
N LEU A 368 5.11 -18.35 -2.30
CA LEU A 368 6.01 -18.19 -3.46
C LEU A 368 6.55 -19.53 -3.98
N VAL A 369 6.84 -20.46 -3.09
CA VAL A 369 7.27 -21.83 -3.44
C VAL A 369 6.17 -22.54 -4.21
N LEU A 370 4.93 -22.46 -3.73
CA LEU A 370 3.76 -22.99 -4.45
C LEU A 370 3.59 -22.33 -5.82
N ALA A 371 3.75 -21.01 -5.90
CA ALA A 371 3.66 -20.30 -7.17
C ALA A 371 4.72 -20.79 -8.16
N LEU A 372 5.95 -21.07 -7.71
CA LEU A 372 7.00 -21.66 -8.54
C LEU A 372 6.67 -23.09 -8.98
N HIS A 373 6.17 -23.94 -8.09
CA HIS A 373 5.71 -25.30 -8.44
C HIS A 373 4.58 -25.31 -9.48
N ARG A 374 3.75 -24.26 -9.53
CA ARG A 374 2.71 -24.11 -10.57
C ARG A 374 3.25 -23.62 -11.92
N VAL A 375 4.42 -23.00 -11.95
CA VAL A 375 5.06 -22.52 -13.19
C VAL A 375 6.08 -23.54 -13.71
N GLU A 376 6.84 -24.19 -12.84
CA GLU A 376 7.94 -25.09 -13.18
C GLU A 376 7.65 -26.52 -12.71
N ASN A 377 7.58 -27.45 -13.66
CA ASN A 377 7.24 -28.86 -13.38
C ASN A 377 8.33 -29.61 -12.61
N ASN A 378 9.59 -29.21 -12.77
CA ASN A 378 10.75 -29.91 -12.18
C ASN A 378 11.28 -29.17 -10.95
N CYS A 379 10.47 -29.08 -9.91
CA CYS A 379 10.85 -28.45 -8.64
C CYS A 379 11.02 -29.49 -7.53
N ARG A 380 12.15 -29.44 -6.82
CA ARG A 380 12.34 -30.14 -5.54
C ARG A 380 12.41 -29.13 -4.41
N THR A 381 11.58 -29.29 -3.39
CA THR A 381 11.60 -28.41 -2.21
C THR A 381 12.23 -29.10 -1.02
N VAL A 382 13.16 -28.40 -0.37
CA VAL A 382 13.80 -28.87 0.86
C VAL A 382 13.84 -27.76 1.89
N ALA A 383 13.85 -28.16 3.16
CA ALA A 383 14.18 -27.34 4.30
C ALA A 383 15.62 -27.66 4.73
N PHE A 384 16.37 -26.67 5.21
CA PHE A 384 17.76 -26.92 5.62
C PHE A 384 18.16 -26.21 6.90
N GLY A 385 18.96 -26.92 7.70
CA GLY A 385 19.62 -26.40 8.89
C GLY A 385 21.12 -26.24 8.69
N THR A 386 21.88 -26.35 9.77
CA THR A 386 23.35 -26.25 9.72
C THR A 386 23.98 -27.51 9.13
N THR A 387 23.42 -28.68 9.43
CA THR A 387 23.98 -30.00 9.06
C THR A 387 22.99 -30.90 8.36
N GLU A 388 21.71 -30.57 8.39
CA GLU A 388 20.62 -31.43 7.94
C GLU A 388 19.83 -30.78 6.80
N VAL A 389 19.31 -31.63 5.92
CA VAL A 389 18.43 -31.26 4.81
C VAL A 389 17.23 -32.21 4.87
N VAL A 390 16.04 -31.63 4.94
CA VAL A 390 14.77 -32.35 5.03
C VAL A 390 13.96 -32.07 3.78
N SER A 391 13.52 -33.12 3.09
CA SER A 391 12.64 -32.95 1.93
C SER A 391 11.25 -32.51 2.38
N LEU A 392 10.69 -31.50 1.71
CA LEU A 392 9.33 -31.04 1.96
C LEU A 392 8.42 -31.55 0.86
N ASP A 393 7.33 -32.20 1.27
CA ASP A 393 6.30 -32.71 0.37
C ASP A 393 5.38 -31.55 -0.05
N ILE A 394 5.82 -30.79 -1.06
CA ILE A 394 5.09 -29.68 -1.66
C ILE A 394 5.04 -29.93 -3.16
N ASP A 395 3.83 -29.93 -3.70
CA ASP A 395 3.56 -30.12 -5.12
C ASP A 395 2.65 -28.99 -5.66
N ASN A 396 2.28 -29.08 -6.93
CA ASN A 396 1.42 -28.11 -7.60
C ASN A 396 -0.05 -28.11 -7.11
N ASN A 397 -0.50 -29.20 -6.48
CA ASN A 397 -1.86 -29.38 -5.96
C ASN A 397 -2.01 -28.87 -4.52
N SER A 398 -0.89 -28.59 -3.86
CA SER A 398 -0.84 -28.10 -2.50
C SER A 398 -1.51 -26.72 -2.35
N ARG A 399 -2.22 -26.53 -1.22
CA ARG A 399 -2.99 -25.31 -0.91
C ARG A 399 -2.27 -24.43 0.10
N ILE A 400 -2.41 -23.11 -0.03
CA ILE A 400 -1.87 -22.08 0.86
C ILE A 400 -2.35 -22.28 2.31
N ASP A 401 -3.59 -22.72 2.50
CA ASP A 401 -4.15 -23.00 3.83
C ASP A 401 -3.45 -24.15 4.55
N ASN A 402 -2.98 -25.15 3.80
CA ASN A 402 -2.30 -26.33 4.36
C ASN A 402 -0.82 -26.07 4.65
N MET A 403 -0.26 -24.97 4.14
CA MET A 403 1.16 -24.64 4.33
C MET A 403 1.51 -24.38 5.79
N ASP A 404 0.60 -23.83 6.60
CA ASP A 404 0.87 -23.59 8.02
C ASP A 404 1.20 -24.90 8.76
N ASN A 405 0.63 -26.03 8.33
CA ASN A 405 0.94 -27.36 8.86
C ASN A 405 2.36 -27.83 8.48
N ILE A 406 2.90 -27.40 7.34
CA ILE A 406 4.26 -27.76 6.91
C ILE A 406 5.30 -27.07 7.81
N TRP A 407 5.04 -25.83 8.23
CA TRP A 407 5.88 -25.09 9.17
C TRP A 407 5.68 -25.53 10.63
N GLN A 408 4.48 -25.97 10.99
CA GLN A 408 4.17 -26.47 12.34
C GLN A 408 4.70 -27.88 12.62
N ARG A 409 5.18 -28.63 11.62
CA ARG A 409 5.71 -30.02 11.75
C ARG A 409 7.02 -30.15 12.55
N GLY A 410 7.34 -29.23 13.45
CA GLY A 410 8.48 -29.33 14.37
C GLY A 410 9.86 -29.21 13.69
N ILE A 411 9.91 -28.87 12.41
CA ILE A 411 11.16 -28.65 11.67
C ILE A 411 11.63 -27.22 11.96
N THR A 412 12.25 -27.01 13.12
CA THR A 412 12.84 -25.72 13.49
C THR A 412 14.35 -25.83 13.56
N PHE A 413 15.03 -25.20 12.60
CA PHE A 413 16.48 -25.08 12.64
C PHE A 413 16.87 -23.84 13.44
N HIS A 414 17.82 -24.00 14.37
CA HIS A 414 18.33 -22.85 15.14
C HIS A 414 19.29 -21.99 14.31
N ASN A 415 20.06 -22.63 13.42
CA ASN A 415 20.97 -22.00 12.49
C ASN A 415 20.94 -22.74 11.14
N SER A 416 21.15 -22.00 10.05
CA SER A 416 21.08 -22.52 8.68
C SER A 416 22.37 -22.18 7.93
N ARG A 417 22.90 -23.12 7.15
CA ARG A 417 24.08 -22.91 6.29
C ARG A 417 23.74 -23.25 4.84
N VAL A 418 23.83 -22.26 3.95
CA VAL A 418 23.50 -22.44 2.52
C VAL A 418 24.39 -23.50 1.86
N SER A 419 25.65 -23.63 2.29
CA SER A 419 26.58 -24.65 1.77
C SER A 419 26.11 -26.08 2.03
N THR A 420 25.33 -26.31 3.09
CA THR A 420 24.81 -27.65 3.45
C THR A 420 23.88 -28.19 2.38
N VAL A 421 23.01 -27.34 1.83
CA VAL A 421 22.10 -27.71 0.73
C VAL A 421 22.87 -28.07 -0.53
N ILE A 422 23.86 -27.26 -0.89
CA ILE A 422 24.66 -27.46 -2.11
C ILE A 422 25.44 -28.78 -2.00
N ASN A 423 26.08 -29.04 -0.86
CA ASN A 423 26.81 -30.28 -0.63
C ASN A 423 25.87 -31.51 -0.66
N HIS A 424 24.69 -31.41 -0.05
CA HIS A 424 23.70 -32.47 -0.08
C HIS A 424 23.24 -32.77 -1.52
N ALA A 425 22.95 -31.74 -2.31
CA ALA A 425 22.54 -31.90 -3.71
C ALA A 425 23.64 -32.57 -4.55
N ILE A 426 24.90 -32.16 -4.39
CA ILE A 426 26.04 -32.76 -5.10
C ILE A 426 26.20 -34.24 -4.75
N THR A 427 26.14 -34.56 -3.47
CA THR A 427 26.41 -35.93 -2.99
C THR A 427 25.26 -36.89 -3.24
N THR A 428 24.02 -36.42 -3.15
CA THR A 428 22.84 -37.30 -3.06
C THR A 428 22.01 -37.31 -4.34
N TRP A 429 22.09 -36.27 -5.19
CA TRP A 429 21.20 -36.16 -6.36
C TRP A 429 21.93 -35.98 -7.69
N ILE A 430 23.16 -35.46 -7.67
CA ILE A 430 23.96 -35.25 -8.89
C ILE A 430 24.92 -36.42 -9.13
N LYS A 431 25.52 -36.96 -8.06
CA LYS A 431 26.47 -38.07 -8.13
C LYS A 431 25.80 -39.46 -8.12
N SER A 432 24.56 -39.55 -7.65
CA SER A 432 23.68 -40.72 -7.76
C SER A 432 23.04 -40.75 -9.13
#